data_AF-A0A5K1DG19-F1
#
_entry.id   AF-A0A5K1DG19-F1
#
_cell.length_a   1.000
_cell.length_b   1.000
_cell.length_c   1.000
_cell.angle_alpha   90.00
_cell.angle_beta   90.00
_cell.angle_gamma   90.00
#
_symmetry.space_group_name_H-M   'P 1'
#
loop_
_entity.id
_entity.type
_entity.pdbx_description
1 polymer ?
#
loop_
_entity_poly.entity_id
_entity_poly.type
_entity_poly.pdbx_seq_one_letter_code
_entity_poly.pdbx_strand_id
1 'polypeptide(L)' 'IKALHQYDCLRANKSSSAWGLEVRVPFLDKDFINVAMDIDPEWKM' A
#
# COMPACT_ATOMS: atom_id res chain seq x y z
N ILE A 1 -5.08 -7.33 4.27
CA ILE A 1 -5.53 -6.04 3.67
C ILE A 1 -6.47 -5.23 4.58
N LYS A 2 -7.31 -5.83 5.43
CA LYS A 2 -8.34 -5.09 6.19
C LYS A 2 -7.82 -3.97 7.11
N ALA A 3 -6.60 -4.04 7.62
CA ALA A 3 -6.08 -3.05 8.58
C ALA A 3 -5.20 -1.95 7.97
N LEU A 4 -4.77 -2.08 6.71
CA LEU A 4 -3.79 -1.18 6.08
C LEU A 4 -4.28 0.29 6.03
N HIS A 5 -5.59 0.48 5.85
CA HIS A 5 -6.23 1.79 5.85
C HIS A 5 -6.23 2.50 7.22
N GLN A 6 -6.07 1.75 8.32
CA GLN A 6 -6.05 2.27 9.69
C GLN A 6 -4.63 2.60 10.16
N TYR A 7 -3.61 2.04 9.50
CA TYR A 7 -2.21 2.17 9.89
C TYR A 7 -1.39 2.89 8.81
N ASP A 8 -0.78 2.15 7.90
CA ASP A 8 0.21 2.69 6.95
C ASP A 8 -0.37 3.71 5.98
N CYS A 9 -1.54 3.44 5.40
CA CYS A 9 -2.19 4.42 4.53
C CYS A 9 -2.65 5.66 5.32
N LEU A 10 -3.10 5.49 6.57
CA LEU A 10 -3.52 6.60 7.42
C LEU A 10 -2.34 7.51 7.74
N ARG A 11 -1.21 6.93 8.14
CA ARG A 11 0.03 7.63 8.43
C ARG A 11 0.55 8.34 7.19
N ALA A 12 0.79 7.59 6.10
CA ALA A 12 1.37 8.13 4.88
C ALA A 12 0.54 9.28 4.30
N ASN A 13 -0.80 9.15 4.28
CA ASN A 13 -1.68 10.19 3.79
C ASN A 13 -1.67 11.43 4.71
N LYS A 14 -1.93 11.25 6.01
CA LYS A 14 -2.05 12.40 6.94
C LYS A 14 -0.72 13.13 7.14
N SER A 15 0.40 12.40 7.24
CA SER A 15 1.70 13.03 7.47
C SER A 15 2.20 13.82 6.26
N SER A 16 1.92 13.35 5.04
CA SER A 16 2.30 14.08 3.81
C SER A 16 1.36 15.24 3.51
N SER A 17 0.05 15.03 3.68
CA SER A 17 -0.97 16.08 3.48
C SER A 17 -0.83 17.25 4.45
N ALA A 18 -0.29 17.02 5.65
CA ALA A 18 0.03 18.10 6.61
C ALA A 18 1.02 19.14 6.03
N TRP A 19 1.81 18.76 5.03
CA TRP A 19 2.76 19.61 4.33
C TRP A 19 2.35 19.90 2.88
N GLY A 20 1.09 19.65 2.52
CA GLY A 20 0.57 19.88 1.17
C GLY A 20 1.19 18.99 0.10
N LEU A 21 1.78 17.84 0.48
CA LEU A 21 2.44 16.91 -0.43
C LEU A 21 1.53 15.71 -0.70
N GLU A 22 1.41 15.29 -1.96
CA GLU A 22 0.67 14.09 -2.33
C GLU A 22 1.61 12.87 -2.36
N VAL A 23 1.28 11.85 -1.57
CA VAL A 23 2.00 10.57 -1.60
C VAL A 23 1.36 9.59 -2.58
N ARG A 24 2.19 8.93 -3.39
CA ARG A 24 1.78 7.83 -4.27
C ARG A 24 2.28 6.50 -3.70
N VAL A 25 1.49 5.45 -3.86
CA VAL A 25 1.77 4.10 -3.31
C VAL A 25 1.67 3.03 -4.40
N PRO A 26 2.69 2.89 -5.28
CA PRO A 26 2.62 2.00 -6.45
C PRO A 26 2.39 0.52 -6.10
N PHE A 27 2.92 0.07 -4.96
CA PHE A 27 2.71 -1.31 -4.47
C PHE A 27 1.29 -1.62 -4.03
N LEU A 28 0.44 -0.60 -3.88
CA LEU A 28 -0.98 -0.75 -3.59
C LEU A 28 -1.87 -0.57 -4.82
N ASP A 29 -1.27 -0.47 -6.01
CA ASP A 29 -2.01 -0.52 -7.26
C ASP A 29 -2.75 -1.86 -7.39
N LYS A 30 -3.96 -1.83 -7.95
CA LYS A 30 -4.81 -3.02 -8.03
C LYS A 30 -4.21 -4.09 -8.93
N ASP A 31 -3.66 -3.70 -10.07
CA ASP A 31 -3.10 -4.64 -11.04
C ASP A 31 -1.82 -5.26 -10.48
N PHE A 32 -1.00 -4.45 -9.81
CA PHE A 32 0.17 -4.93 -9.08
C PHE A 32 -0.21 -5.90 -7.96
N ILE A 33 -1.19 -5.56 -7.11
CA ILE A 33 -1.62 -6.43 -6.01
C ILE A 33 -2.11 -7.77 -6.55
N ASN A 34 -2.90 -7.80 -7.63
CA ASN A 34 -3.42 -9.05 -8.17
C ASN A 34 -2.26 -9.98 -8.59
N VAL A 35 -1.32 -9.47 -9.38
CA VAL A 35 -0.14 -10.23 -9.79
C VAL A 35 0.69 -10.67 -8.58
N ALA A 36 0.96 -9.75 -7.65
CA ALA A 36 1.78 -10.03 -6.49
C ALA A 36 1.13 -11.05 -5.55
N MET A 37 -0.19 -11.05 -5.39
CA MET A 37 -0.91 -11.99 -4.53
C MET A 37 -1.08 -13.36 -5.16
N ASP A 38 -1.12 -13.46 -6.50
CA ASP A 38 -1.21 -14.72 -7.24
C ASP A 38 0.10 -15.53 -7.28
N ILE A 39 1.25 -14.89 -7.03
CA ILE A 39 2.53 -15.60 -6.90
C ILE A 39 2.48 -16.55 -5.70
N ASP A 40 2.94 -17.79 -5.91
CA ASP A 40 3.02 -18.81 -4.87
C ASP A 40 3.78 -18.27 -3.62
N PRO A 41 3.16 -18.33 -2.42
CA PRO A 41 3.75 -17.83 -1.18
C PRO A 41 5.13 -18.40 -0.85
N GLU A 42 5.50 -19.59 -1.32
CA GLU A 42 6.84 -20.16 -1.10
C GLU A 42 7.94 -19.27 -1.68
N TRP A 43 7.66 -18.53 -2.76
CA TRP A 43 8.60 -17.56 -3.34
C TRP A 43 8.70 -16.24 -2.55
N LYS A 44 7.88 -16.07 -1.50
CA LYS A 44 7.83 -14.88 -0.65
C LYS A 44 8.39 -15.13 0.76
N MET A 45 8.75 -16.37 1.08
CA MET A 45 9.37 -16.76 2.36
C MET A 45 10.89 -16.62 2.33
#